data_AF-A0A354Q651-F1
#
_entry.id   AF-A0A354Q651-F1
#
_cell.length_a   1.000
_cell.length_b   1.000
_cell.length_c   1.000
_cell.angle_alpha   90.00
_cell.angle_beta   90.00
_cell.angle_gamma   90.00
#
_symmetry.space_group_name_H-M   'P 1'
#
loop_
_entity.id
_entity.type
_entity.pdbx_description
1 polymer ?
#
loop_
_entity_poly.entity_id
_entity_poly.type
_entity_poly.pdbx_seq_one_letter_code
_entity_poly.pdbx_strand_id
1 'polypeptide(L)'
;MQDERFLAEGVVEYVGQPIAIIAGESREAIRQAKKKLRLEIKELVPVFTIEEAISAKQFIGTTRRFKQGNFEKAWSEAEHTLKGTFICNGQEQFYLESQAALAWPGEHGEIQIHSSSQNPTEIQEVIAEALGLGFNEVVCVCKRMGGAFGGKETQAVIPAVMVALVVAKTKRPARIAYTKDEDMRSTGKRHPYKIHYKVAFTADGKITGVKFDIFSNGGAGADLSTAIMERTLFHSENAYFIPNLIFNGTICKTNFPPNTAFRGFGGPQGMANIENVIQEIAIILKKDALEIRRLNCYSHDERNVTPYGQIVRNHLLPEIIDQLVETSGYRQRLIEVEDFNRQSETHLRGLALTPMKFGISFTTKFLNQGNALVNIYKDGTVQVSTGGTEMG
;
A
#
# COMPACT_ATOMS: atom_id res chain seq x y z
N MET A 1 -12.22 -0.64 9.69
CA MET A 1 -13.49 0.07 9.95
C MET A 1 -14.56 -0.71 9.19
N GLN A 2 -15.82 -0.72 9.65
CA GLN A 2 -16.92 -1.32 8.89
C GLN A 2 -17.69 -0.21 8.17
N ASP A 3 -17.11 0.29 7.08
CA ASP A 3 -17.57 1.49 6.37
C ASP A 3 -17.83 1.26 4.88
N GLU A 4 -17.81 0.01 4.43
CA GLU A 4 -18.07 -0.36 3.04
C GLU A 4 -19.34 -1.20 2.91
N ARG A 5 -20.19 -0.81 1.96
CA ARG A 5 -21.37 -1.60 1.56
C ARG A 5 -21.01 -2.41 0.33
N PHE A 6 -21.19 -3.72 0.40
CA PHE A 6 -20.91 -4.61 -0.73
C PHE A 6 -21.75 -4.26 -1.98
N LEU A 7 -23.08 -4.14 -1.81
CA LEU A 7 -23.95 -3.51 -2.81
C LEU A 7 -24.29 -2.10 -2.36
N ALA A 8 -24.17 -1.13 -3.27
CA ALA A 8 -24.53 0.25 -3.00
C ALA A 8 -25.99 0.37 -2.51
N GLU A 9 -26.20 1.12 -1.43
CA GLU A 9 -27.51 1.36 -0.83
C GLU A 9 -27.76 2.87 -0.77
N GLY A 10 -28.75 3.35 -1.53
CA GLY A 10 -29.14 4.77 -1.58
C GLY A 10 -28.17 5.71 -2.32
N VAL A 11 -26.85 5.51 -2.17
CA VAL A 11 -25.80 6.32 -2.78
C VAL A 11 -24.74 5.41 -3.42
N VAL A 12 -24.31 5.77 -4.63
CA VAL A 12 -23.12 5.17 -5.28
C VAL A 12 -21.96 6.12 -5.07
N GLU A 13 -20.91 5.67 -4.38
CA GLU A 13 -19.79 6.52 -3.98
C GLU A 13 -18.68 6.61 -5.02
N TYR A 14 -18.55 5.64 -5.92
CA TYR A 14 -17.50 5.63 -6.94
C TYR A 14 -17.88 4.81 -8.17
N VAL A 15 -17.25 5.11 -9.30
CA VAL A 15 -17.39 4.33 -10.53
C VAL A 15 -16.73 2.96 -10.34
N GLY A 16 -17.53 1.90 -10.44
CA GLY A 16 -17.09 0.52 -10.22
C GLY A 16 -17.67 -0.14 -8.96
N GLN A 17 -18.34 0.62 -8.09
CA GLN A 17 -19.02 0.05 -6.93
C GLN A 17 -20.11 -0.94 -7.36
N PRO A 18 -20.17 -2.15 -6.80
CA PRO A 18 -21.23 -3.10 -7.12
C PRO A 18 -22.61 -2.55 -6.71
N ILE A 19 -23.59 -2.68 -7.61
CA ILE A 19 -24.98 -2.26 -7.39
C ILE A 19 -25.99 -3.41 -7.53
N ALA A 20 -25.63 -4.41 -8.32
CA ALA A 20 -26.44 -5.57 -8.62
C ALA A 20 -25.54 -6.72 -9.10
N ILE A 21 -25.93 -7.95 -8.79
CA ILE A 21 -25.28 -9.16 -9.30
C ILE A 21 -26.16 -9.77 -10.38
N ILE A 22 -25.60 -9.96 -11.58
CA ILE A 22 -26.26 -10.63 -12.70
C ILE A 22 -25.55 -11.96 -12.94
N ALA A 23 -26.28 -13.05 -12.71
CA ALA A 23 -25.86 -14.41 -13.04
C ALA A 23 -26.62 -14.92 -14.26
N GLY A 24 -25.96 -15.70 -15.10
CA GLY A 24 -26.56 -16.32 -16.27
C GLY A 24 -25.77 -17.55 -16.70
N GLU A 25 -26.41 -18.43 -17.48
CA GLU A 25 -25.81 -19.71 -17.89
C GLU A 25 -24.70 -19.55 -18.94
N SER A 26 -24.62 -18.38 -19.57
CA SER A 26 -23.56 -18.03 -20.51
C SER A 26 -23.14 -16.57 -20.36
N ARG A 27 -21.92 -16.26 -20.80
CA ARG A 27 -21.42 -14.87 -20.87
C ARG A 27 -22.32 -13.99 -21.75
N GLU A 28 -22.92 -14.55 -22.79
CA GLU A 28 -23.83 -13.84 -23.68
C GLU A 28 -25.15 -13.51 -22.97
N ALA A 29 -25.73 -14.44 -22.21
CA ALA A 29 -26.93 -14.17 -21.42
C ALA A 29 -26.68 -13.04 -20.40
N ILE A 30 -25.53 -13.05 -19.71
CA ILE A 30 -25.14 -11.99 -18.78
C ILE A 30 -24.99 -10.65 -19.51
N ARG A 31 -24.34 -10.63 -20.68
CA ARG A 31 -24.17 -9.42 -21.49
C ARG A 31 -25.52 -8.83 -21.94
N GLN A 32 -26.45 -9.66 -22.38
CA GLN A 32 -27.78 -9.21 -22.79
C GLN A 32 -28.61 -8.75 -21.60
N ALA A 33 -28.51 -9.41 -20.45
CA ALA A 33 -29.15 -8.96 -19.21
C ALA A 33 -28.61 -7.60 -18.73
N LYS A 34 -27.29 -7.39 -18.76
CA LYS A 34 -26.65 -6.09 -18.43
C LYS A 34 -27.20 -4.94 -19.28
N LYS A 35 -27.45 -5.16 -20.59
CA LYS A 35 -28.03 -4.13 -21.49
C LYS A 35 -29.45 -3.72 -21.13
N LYS A 36 -30.20 -4.56 -20.41
CA LYS A 36 -31.58 -4.29 -19.97
C LYS A 36 -31.64 -3.55 -18.64
N LEU A 37 -30.56 -3.55 -17.86
CA LEU A 37 -30.49 -2.80 -16.62
C LEU A 37 -30.59 -1.30 -16.91
N ARG A 38 -31.44 -0.61 -16.16
CA ARG A 38 -31.58 0.84 -16.16
C ARG A 38 -31.41 1.32 -14.73
N LEU A 39 -30.58 2.34 -14.56
CA LEU A 39 -30.30 2.96 -13.27
C LEU A 39 -30.72 4.41 -13.38
N GLU A 40 -31.51 4.86 -12.42
CA GLU A 40 -31.82 6.27 -12.26
C GLU A 40 -30.91 6.80 -11.16
N ILE A 41 -29.84 7.50 -11.56
CA ILE A 41 -28.84 8.05 -10.66
C ILE A 41 -28.93 9.57 -10.73
N LYS A 42 -29.17 10.20 -9.58
CA LYS A 42 -29.02 11.65 -9.44
C LYS A 42 -27.55 11.96 -9.15
N GLU A 43 -26.93 12.74 -10.02
CA GLU A 43 -25.56 13.18 -9.82
C GLU A 43 -25.43 14.04 -8.55
N LEU A 44 -24.41 13.74 -7.75
CA LEU A 44 -23.98 14.49 -6.58
C LEU A 44 -22.60 15.08 -6.88
N VAL A 45 -22.20 16.13 -6.15
CA VAL A 45 -20.88 16.75 -6.33
C VAL A 45 -19.80 15.79 -5.81
N PRO A 46 -18.92 15.24 -6.68
CA PRO A 46 -17.87 14.33 -6.26
C PRO A 46 -16.62 15.09 -5.81
N VAL A 47 -15.78 14.40 -5.03
CA VAL A 47 -14.44 14.81 -4.61
C VAL A 47 -13.44 13.82 -5.19
N PHE A 48 -12.50 14.28 -6.03
CA PHE A 48 -11.55 13.39 -6.71
C PHE A 48 -10.10 13.64 -6.28
N THR A 49 -9.76 14.85 -5.83
CA THR A 49 -8.39 15.21 -5.48
C THR A 49 -8.17 15.28 -3.97
N ILE A 50 -6.91 15.16 -3.57
CA ILE A 50 -6.51 15.36 -2.17
C ILE A 50 -6.84 16.80 -1.73
N GLU A 51 -6.65 17.77 -2.61
CA GLU A 51 -6.93 19.18 -2.37
C GLU A 51 -8.42 19.46 -2.13
N GLU A 52 -9.30 18.87 -2.95
CA GLU A 52 -10.75 18.96 -2.75
C GLU A 52 -11.15 18.34 -1.42
N ALA A 53 -10.62 17.15 -1.08
CA ALA A 53 -10.91 16.48 0.18
C ALA A 53 -10.42 17.28 1.40
N ILE A 54 -9.22 17.88 1.34
CA ILE A 54 -8.71 18.78 2.37
C ILE A 54 -9.62 19.99 2.54
N SER A 55 -10.02 20.63 1.44
CA SER A 55 -10.88 21.82 1.45
C SER A 55 -12.26 21.51 2.02
N ALA A 56 -12.83 20.35 1.68
CA ALA A 56 -14.10 19.85 2.18
C ALA A 56 -14.01 19.21 3.58
N LYS A 57 -12.80 19.06 4.14
CA LYS A 57 -12.52 18.33 5.39
C LYS A 57 -13.06 16.90 5.39
N GLN A 58 -12.99 16.23 4.24
CA GLN A 58 -13.44 14.84 4.06
C GLN A 58 -12.28 13.88 4.29
N PHE A 59 -12.27 13.25 5.47
CA PHE A 59 -11.19 12.36 5.89
C PHE A 59 -11.71 11.01 6.35
N ILE A 60 -10.87 9.99 6.20
CA ILE A 60 -11.09 8.65 6.73
C ILE A 60 -10.32 8.51 8.04
N GLY A 61 -11.05 8.26 9.13
CA GLY A 61 -10.46 8.12 10.46
C GLY A 61 -9.84 9.41 11.00
N THR A 62 -8.94 9.28 11.98
CA THR A 62 -8.27 10.40 12.65
C THR A 62 -6.85 10.60 12.12
N THR A 63 -6.39 11.86 12.08
CA THR A 63 -4.99 12.17 11.75
C THR A 63 -4.05 11.46 12.71
N ARG A 64 -3.13 10.66 12.17
CA ARG A 64 -2.07 9.99 12.93
C ARG A 64 -0.88 10.94 13.08
N ARG A 65 -0.22 10.93 14.24
CA ARG A 65 0.88 11.86 14.53
C ARG A 65 2.05 11.20 15.23
N PHE A 66 3.26 11.36 14.68
CA PHE A 66 4.53 11.12 15.37
C PHE A 66 5.21 12.45 15.68
N LYS A 67 5.80 12.55 16.88
CA LYS A 67 6.54 13.72 17.31
C LYS A 67 7.76 13.28 18.12
N GLN A 68 8.94 13.79 17.75
CA GLN A 68 10.18 13.63 18.51
C GLN A 68 10.86 14.99 18.64
N GLY A 69 11.47 15.27 19.79
CA GLY A 69 12.19 16.51 20.03
C GLY A 69 11.33 17.78 19.89
N ASN A 70 11.97 18.89 19.54
CA ASN A 70 11.35 20.20 19.36
C ASN A 70 11.64 20.77 17.96
N PHE A 71 10.77 20.44 17.00
CA PHE A 71 10.88 20.94 15.63
C PHE A 71 10.86 22.46 15.54
N GLU A 72 10.02 23.15 16.32
CA GLU A 72 9.87 24.61 16.21
C GLU A 72 11.18 25.33 16.60
N LYS A 73 11.87 24.83 17.64
CA LYS A 73 13.21 25.32 18.00
C LYS A 73 14.24 25.03 16.92
N ALA A 74 14.28 23.79 16.42
CA ALA A 74 15.20 23.39 15.35
C ALA A 74 14.99 24.21 14.07
N TRP A 75 13.74 24.60 13.78
CA TRP A 75 13.37 25.44 12.65
C TRP A 75 13.79 26.90 12.84
N SER A 76 13.59 27.49 14.03
CA SER A 76 13.94 28.89 14.30
C SER A 76 15.44 29.14 14.38
N GLU A 77 16.22 28.14 14.83
CA GLU A 77 17.67 28.21 15.01
C GLU A 77 18.45 27.63 13.81
N ALA A 78 17.76 27.26 12.74
CA ALA A 78 18.37 26.61 11.59
C ALA A 78 19.27 27.56 10.79
N GLU A 79 20.45 27.08 10.39
CA GLU A 79 21.31 27.79 9.42
C GLU A 79 20.66 27.85 8.03
N HIS A 80 20.07 26.73 7.62
CA HIS A 80 19.32 26.63 6.37
C HIS A 80 17.95 26.00 6.59
N THR A 81 16.98 26.48 5.82
CA THR A 81 15.63 25.92 5.80
C THR A 81 15.16 25.71 4.37
N LEU A 82 14.35 24.67 4.18
CA LEU A 82 13.71 24.38 2.91
C LEU A 82 12.25 23.99 3.15
N LYS A 83 11.37 24.40 2.24
CA LYS A 83 9.97 23.99 2.20
C LYS A 83 9.63 23.53 0.79
N GLY A 84 8.77 22.53 0.68
CA GLY A 84 8.31 22.08 -0.62
C GLY A 84 7.11 21.15 -0.51
N THR A 85 6.72 20.60 -1.66
CA THR A 85 5.64 19.61 -1.75
C THR A 85 6.12 18.47 -2.63
N PHE A 86 6.04 17.25 -2.10
CA PHE A 86 6.29 16.03 -2.85
C PHE A 86 4.95 15.39 -3.23
N ILE A 87 4.80 15.01 -4.49
CA ILE A 87 3.61 14.34 -5.01
C ILE A 87 4.03 12.98 -5.57
N CYS A 88 3.35 11.93 -5.16
CA CYS A 88 3.54 10.58 -5.65
C CYS A 88 2.19 10.00 -6.07
N ASN A 89 2.04 9.64 -7.34
CA ASN A 89 0.79 9.08 -7.85
C ASN A 89 0.56 7.63 -7.39
N GLY A 90 -0.65 7.13 -7.62
CA GLY A 90 -1.00 5.74 -7.35
C GLY A 90 -0.37 4.75 -8.34
N GLN A 91 -0.60 3.46 -8.10
CA GLN A 91 -0.05 2.37 -8.91
C GLN A 91 -1.01 1.18 -8.92
N GLU A 92 -1.26 0.64 -10.11
CA GLU A 92 -2.02 -0.59 -10.34
C GLU A 92 -1.13 -1.81 -10.13
N GLN A 93 -1.63 -2.83 -9.41
CA GLN A 93 -0.88 -4.04 -9.07
C GLN A 93 -0.54 -4.85 -10.31
N PHE A 94 -1.46 -4.86 -11.28
CA PHE A 94 -1.29 -5.49 -12.59
C PHE A 94 -0.80 -6.95 -12.50
N TYR A 95 -1.27 -7.69 -11.49
CA TYR A 95 -1.12 -9.14 -11.45
C TYR A 95 -1.65 -9.76 -12.75
N LEU A 96 -0.95 -10.75 -13.31
CA LEU A 96 -1.29 -11.28 -14.63
C LEU A 96 -2.62 -12.04 -14.60
N GLU A 97 -2.87 -12.78 -13.52
CA GLU A 97 -4.18 -13.35 -13.24
C GLU A 97 -5.08 -12.31 -12.55
N SER A 98 -6.08 -11.79 -13.26
CA SER A 98 -7.13 -10.94 -12.68
C SER A 98 -7.89 -11.64 -11.54
N GLN A 99 -8.64 -10.86 -10.77
CA GLN A 99 -9.54 -11.34 -9.72
C GLN A 99 -10.47 -12.45 -10.24
N ALA A 100 -10.51 -13.56 -9.51
CA ALA A 100 -11.29 -14.74 -9.89
C ALA A 100 -11.76 -15.52 -8.66
N ALA A 101 -13.00 -16.02 -8.74
CA ALA A 101 -13.58 -16.88 -7.73
C ALA A 101 -14.53 -17.92 -8.38
N LEU A 102 -14.59 -19.10 -7.78
CA LEU A 102 -15.48 -20.21 -8.13
C LEU A 102 -16.05 -20.78 -6.83
N ALA A 103 -17.38 -20.78 -6.70
CA ALA A 103 -18.06 -21.33 -5.54
C ALA A 103 -19.10 -22.38 -5.93
N TRP A 104 -19.41 -23.30 -5.03
CA TRP A 104 -20.45 -24.31 -5.18
C TRP A 104 -21.09 -24.66 -3.83
N PRO A 105 -22.34 -25.17 -3.83
CA PRO A 105 -23.00 -25.52 -2.58
C PRO A 105 -22.37 -26.78 -1.98
N GLY A 106 -22.21 -26.78 -0.65
CA GLY A 106 -21.93 -27.96 0.16
C GLY A 106 -23.22 -28.54 0.74
N GLU A 107 -23.07 -29.38 1.77
CA GLU A 107 -24.22 -29.95 2.49
C GLU A 107 -24.91 -28.88 3.35
N HIS A 108 -26.19 -29.04 3.64
CA HIS A 108 -26.94 -28.18 4.59
C HIS A 108 -26.86 -26.65 4.35
N GLY A 109 -26.50 -26.20 3.14
CA GLY A 109 -26.38 -24.77 2.83
C GLY A 109 -24.97 -24.22 2.94
N GLU A 110 -23.97 -25.05 3.26
CA GLU A 110 -22.55 -24.72 3.24
C GLU A 110 -22.09 -24.15 1.89
N ILE A 111 -21.01 -23.37 1.94
CA ILE A 111 -20.38 -22.80 0.75
C ILE A 111 -18.93 -23.23 0.67
N GLN A 112 -18.59 -23.88 -0.43
CA GLN A 112 -17.21 -24.19 -0.79
C GLN A 112 -16.77 -23.18 -1.85
N ILE A 113 -15.60 -22.56 -1.66
CA ILE A 113 -15.09 -21.54 -2.58
C ILE A 113 -13.60 -21.70 -2.85
N HIS A 114 -13.25 -21.60 -4.13
CA HIS A 114 -11.89 -21.37 -4.59
C HIS A 114 -11.76 -19.90 -4.99
N SER A 115 -10.80 -19.19 -4.40
CA SER A 115 -10.57 -17.78 -4.70
C SER A 115 -9.08 -17.50 -4.92
N SER A 116 -8.79 -16.66 -5.90
CA SER A 116 -7.46 -16.09 -6.10
C SER A 116 -7.25 -14.98 -5.06
N SER A 117 -6.78 -15.35 -3.87
CA SER A 117 -6.72 -14.48 -2.69
C SER A 117 -5.49 -14.74 -1.82
N GLN A 118 -4.93 -13.67 -1.26
CA GLN A 118 -3.90 -13.71 -0.22
C GLN A 118 -4.49 -13.97 1.17
N ASN A 119 -5.81 -13.77 1.32
CA ASN A 119 -6.50 -13.87 2.60
C ASN A 119 -7.75 -14.77 2.48
N PRO A 120 -7.58 -16.11 2.46
CA PRO A 120 -8.72 -17.03 2.49
C PRO A 120 -9.60 -16.87 3.74
N THR A 121 -9.03 -16.45 4.87
CA THR A 121 -9.76 -16.24 6.14
C THR A 121 -10.79 -15.12 6.02
N GLU A 122 -10.40 -13.95 5.52
CA GLU A 122 -11.35 -12.84 5.35
C GLU A 122 -12.46 -13.17 4.34
N ILE A 123 -12.14 -13.95 3.29
CA ILE A 123 -13.18 -14.45 2.37
C ILE A 123 -14.20 -15.32 3.11
N GLN A 124 -13.73 -16.25 3.95
CA GLN A 124 -14.60 -17.09 4.77
C GLN A 124 -15.48 -16.25 5.69
N GLU A 125 -14.88 -15.30 6.42
CA GLU A 125 -15.58 -14.45 7.39
C GLU A 125 -16.66 -13.59 6.72
N VAL A 126 -16.34 -12.91 5.63
CA VAL A 126 -17.28 -12.01 4.95
C VAL A 126 -18.39 -12.77 4.24
N ILE A 127 -18.11 -13.94 3.65
CA ILE A 127 -19.17 -14.78 3.05
C ILE A 127 -20.12 -15.30 4.13
N ALA A 128 -19.57 -15.76 5.26
CA ALA A 128 -20.37 -16.24 6.38
C ALA A 128 -21.28 -15.13 6.92
N GLU A 129 -20.75 -13.92 7.13
CA GLU A 129 -21.52 -12.75 7.53
C GLU A 129 -22.62 -12.41 6.50
N ALA A 130 -22.27 -12.33 5.21
CA ALA A 130 -23.20 -11.95 4.15
C ALA A 130 -24.37 -12.93 3.96
N LEU A 131 -24.17 -14.20 4.31
CA LEU A 131 -25.18 -15.26 4.17
C LEU A 131 -25.85 -15.67 5.49
N GLY A 132 -25.39 -15.14 6.62
CA GLY A 132 -25.86 -15.54 7.95
C GLY A 132 -25.46 -16.97 8.33
N LEU A 133 -24.29 -17.43 7.86
CA LEU A 133 -23.71 -18.75 8.15
C LEU A 133 -22.65 -18.64 9.27
N GLY A 134 -22.36 -19.75 9.92
CA GLY A 134 -21.17 -19.93 10.75
C GLY A 134 -19.89 -20.06 9.92
N PHE A 135 -18.74 -19.70 10.50
CA PHE A 135 -17.45 -19.83 9.79
C PHE A 135 -17.14 -21.28 9.39
N ASN A 136 -17.59 -22.26 10.19
CA ASN A 136 -17.44 -23.68 9.88
C ASN A 136 -18.26 -24.13 8.66
N GLU A 137 -19.23 -23.34 8.20
CA GLU A 137 -20.08 -23.65 7.06
C GLU A 137 -19.54 -23.04 5.75
N VAL A 138 -18.41 -22.34 5.81
CA VAL A 138 -17.76 -21.73 4.65
C VAL A 138 -16.29 -22.19 4.60
N VAL A 139 -15.87 -22.76 3.47
CA VAL A 139 -14.49 -23.20 3.27
C VAL A 139 -13.90 -22.49 2.05
N CYS A 140 -12.86 -21.69 2.28
CA CYS A 140 -12.10 -21.02 1.22
C CYS A 140 -10.76 -21.69 0.98
N VAL A 141 -10.49 -22.05 -0.27
CA VAL A 141 -9.23 -22.67 -0.71
C VAL A 141 -8.54 -21.79 -1.75
N CYS A 142 -7.26 -21.48 -1.51
CA CYS A 142 -6.37 -20.90 -2.52
C CYS A 142 -5.26 -21.88 -2.83
N LYS A 143 -5.19 -22.37 -4.08
CA LYS A 143 -4.10 -23.26 -4.52
C LYS A 143 -2.82 -22.48 -4.87
N ARG A 144 -2.98 -21.42 -5.66
CA ARG A 144 -1.96 -20.45 -6.07
C ARG A 144 -2.63 -19.23 -6.70
N MET A 145 -1.89 -18.14 -6.84
CA MET A 145 -2.28 -16.96 -7.60
C MET A 145 -1.29 -16.67 -8.74
N GLY A 146 -1.74 -16.11 -9.85
CA GLY A 146 -0.89 -15.55 -10.90
C GLY A 146 -0.46 -14.11 -10.59
N GLY A 147 0.17 -13.91 -9.43
CA GLY A 147 0.50 -12.61 -8.86
C GLY A 147 -0.62 -12.01 -8.01
N ALA A 148 -0.26 -11.15 -7.05
CA ALA A 148 -1.19 -10.52 -6.10
C ALA A 148 -0.73 -9.14 -5.61
N PHE A 149 0.49 -9.05 -5.06
CA PHE A 149 1.16 -7.79 -4.71
C PHE A 149 0.41 -6.88 -3.70
N GLY A 150 -0.49 -7.44 -2.88
CA GLY A 150 -1.36 -6.71 -1.94
C GLY A 150 -2.78 -6.51 -2.47
N GLY A 151 -2.96 -6.44 -3.79
CA GLY A 151 -4.28 -6.22 -4.39
C GLY A 151 -5.23 -7.40 -4.28
N LYS A 152 -4.80 -8.54 -3.74
CA LYS A 152 -5.67 -9.68 -3.41
C LYS A 152 -5.68 -9.97 -1.91
N GLU A 153 -5.26 -9.01 -1.08
CA GLU A 153 -5.36 -9.09 0.38
C GLU A 153 -6.81 -8.96 0.82
N THR A 154 -7.49 -7.88 0.43
CA THR A 154 -8.91 -7.63 0.77
C THR A 154 -9.80 -7.61 -0.48
N GLN A 155 -9.30 -7.12 -1.62
CA GLN A 155 -10.14 -6.88 -2.80
C GLN A 155 -10.65 -8.16 -3.48
N ALA A 156 -10.05 -9.32 -3.18
CA ALA A 156 -10.53 -10.63 -3.63
C ALA A 156 -11.86 -11.05 -2.98
N VAL A 157 -12.28 -10.39 -1.89
CA VAL A 157 -13.56 -10.61 -1.22
C VAL A 157 -14.74 -10.25 -2.12
N ILE A 158 -14.64 -9.15 -2.88
CA ILE A 158 -15.74 -8.67 -3.74
C ILE A 158 -16.22 -9.74 -4.73
N PRO A 159 -15.38 -10.30 -5.63
CA PRO A 159 -15.81 -11.37 -6.53
C PRO A 159 -16.21 -12.66 -5.80
N ALA A 160 -15.61 -12.94 -4.65
CA ALA A 160 -15.91 -14.13 -3.85
C ALA A 160 -17.33 -14.09 -3.27
N VAL A 161 -17.72 -12.95 -2.69
CA VAL A 161 -19.08 -12.72 -2.18
C VAL A 161 -20.10 -12.74 -3.33
N MET A 162 -19.77 -12.18 -4.51
CA MET A 162 -20.65 -12.25 -5.68
C MET A 162 -21.02 -13.69 -6.04
N VAL A 163 -20.04 -14.59 -6.16
CA VAL A 163 -20.32 -15.99 -6.52
C VAL A 163 -21.00 -16.74 -5.39
N ALA A 164 -20.66 -16.47 -4.13
CA ALA A 164 -21.30 -17.09 -2.97
C ALA A 164 -22.80 -16.74 -2.88
N LEU A 165 -23.18 -15.48 -3.10
CA LEU A 165 -24.58 -15.06 -3.15
C LEU A 165 -25.36 -15.75 -4.27
N VAL A 166 -24.74 -15.92 -5.44
CA VAL A 166 -25.37 -16.65 -6.56
C VAL A 166 -25.56 -18.12 -6.20
N VAL A 167 -24.57 -18.78 -5.61
CA VAL A 167 -24.67 -20.17 -5.15
C VAL A 167 -25.76 -20.31 -4.10
N ALA A 168 -25.78 -19.45 -3.09
CA ALA A 168 -26.78 -19.48 -2.03
C ALA A 168 -28.20 -19.36 -2.56
N LYS A 169 -28.41 -18.49 -3.56
CA LYS A 169 -29.71 -18.24 -4.20
C LYS A 169 -30.14 -19.34 -5.17
N THR A 170 -29.21 -19.85 -5.98
CA THR A 170 -29.54 -20.75 -7.11
C THR A 170 -29.32 -22.22 -6.79
N LYS A 171 -28.57 -22.52 -5.72
CA LYS A 171 -28.07 -23.85 -5.37
C LYS A 171 -27.28 -24.51 -6.51
N ARG A 172 -26.63 -23.70 -7.35
CA ARG A 172 -25.80 -24.13 -8.47
C ARG A 172 -24.40 -23.53 -8.35
N PRO A 173 -23.35 -24.21 -8.82
CA PRO A 173 -22.01 -23.62 -8.91
C PRO A 173 -22.01 -22.31 -9.70
N ALA A 174 -21.24 -21.33 -9.24
CA ALA A 174 -21.08 -20.04 -9.89
C ALA A 174 -19.60 -19.66 -9.96
N ARG A 175 -19.21 -18.99 -11.05
CA ARG A 175 -17.85 -18.50 -11.24
C ARG A 175 -17.83 -17.07 -11.75
N ILE A 176 -16.78 -16.35 -11.40
CA ILE A 176 -16.46 -15.03 -11.91
C ILE A 176 -14.96 -14.94 -12.17
N ALA A 177 -14.60 -14.30 -13.27
CA ALA A 177 -13.24 -13.94 -13.58
C ALA A 177 -13.30 -12.59 -14.28
N TYR A 178 -12.68 -11.58 -13.68
CA TYR A 178 -12.67 -10.24 -14.24
C TYR A 178 -11.80 -10.21 -15.50
N THR A 179 -12.28 -9.48 -16.51
CA THR A 179 -11.37 -8.96 -17.55
C THR A 179 -10.38 -7.98 -16.91
N LYS A 180 -9.26 -7.69 -17.58
CA LYS A 180 -8.28 -6.76 -17.04
C LYS A 180 -8.87 -5.36 -16.81
N ASP A 181 -9.72 -4.89 -17.73
CA ASP A 181 -10.40 -3.59 -17.62
C ASP A 181 -11.41 -3.54 -16.47
N GLU A 182 -12.14 -4.63 -16.22
CA GLU A 182 -13.05 -4.73 -15.08
C GLU A 182 -12.28 -4.69 -13.76
N ASP A 183 -11.14 -5.38 -13.70
CA ASP A 183 -10.27 -5.42 -12.53
C ASP A 183 -9.74 -4.02 -12.19
N MET A 184 -8.99 -3.41 -13.11
CA MET A 184 -8.33 -2.10 -12.90
C MET A 184 -9.33 -0.96 -12.63
N ARG A 185 -10.58 -1.11 -13.05
CA ARG A 185 -11.64 -0.14 -12.76
C ARG A 185 -12.26 -0.32 -11.38
N SER A 186 -12.31 -1.54 -10.86
CA SER A 186 -13.14 -1.88 -9.71
C SER A 186 -12.34 -2.12 -8.43
N THR A 187 -11.07 -2.52 -8.53
CA THR A 187 -10.23 -2.84 -7.38
C THR A 187 -9.38 -1.64 -6.91
N GLY A 188 -9.10 -1.63 -5.62
CA GLY A 188 -8.21 -0.69 -4.98
C GLY A 188 -6.76 -0.79 -5.43
N LYS A 189 -6.07 0.35 -5.46
CA LYS A 189 -4.68 0.49 -5.93
C LYS A 189 -3.77 0.97 -4.81
N ARG A 190 -2.48 1.18 -5.14
CA ARG A 190 -1.59 1.97 -4.26
C ARG A 190 -2.14 3.39 -4.10
N HIS A 191 -2.22 3.85 -2.87
CA HIS A 191 -2.58 5.23 -2.52
C HIS A 191 -1.66 6.27 -3.17
N PRO A 192 -2.22 7.25 -3.91
CA PRO A 192 -1.57 8.53 -4.20
C PRO A 192 -1.29 9.32 -2.92
N TYR A 193 -0.19 10.07 -2.91
CA TYR A 193 0.25 10.91 -1.79
C TYR A 193 0.57 12.33 -2.24
N LYS A 194 0.27 13.28 -1.34
CA LYS A 194 0.77 14.65 -1.36
C LYS A 194 1.36 14.97 0.01
N ILE A 195 2.63 15.35 0.04
CA ILE A 195 3.36 15.57 1.28
C ILE A 195 3.93 16.98 1.26
N HIS A 196 3.45 17.82 2.17
CA HIS A 196 4.07 19.12 2.43
C HIS A 196 5.20 18.92 3.42
N TYR A 197 6.40 19.37 3.06
CA TYR A 197 7.57 19.22 3.92
C TYR A 197 8.20 20.55 4.28
N LYS A 198 8.76 20.59 5.48
CA LYS A 198 9.66 21.62 5.97
C LYS A 198 10.88 20.93 6.57
N VAL A 199 12.08 21.32 6.19
CA VAL A 199 13.33 20.78 6.74
C VAL A 199 14.26 21.90 7.19
N ALA A 200 14.88 21.70 8.35
CA ALA A 200 15.95 22.49 8.90
C ALA A 200 17.26 21.68 8.84
N PHE A 201 18.34 22.31 8.39
CA PHE A 201 19.64 21.66 8.23
C PHE A 201 20.79 22.66 8.35
N THR A 202 21.99 22.12 8.60
CA THR A 202 23.25 22.86 8.74
C THR A 202 23.94 23.05 7.38
N ALA A 203 24.96 23.93 7.31
CA ALA A 203 25.77 24.13 6.11
C ALA A 203 26.51 22.87 5.63
N ASP A 204 26.76 21.89 6.51
CA ASP A 204 27.33 20.60 6.13
C ASP A 204 26.31 19.62 5.55
N GLY A 205 25.00 19.85 5.77
CA GLY A 205 23.90 19.02 5.29
C GLY A 205 23.29 18.10 6.34
N LYS A 206 23.64 18.27 7.62
CA LYS A 206 23.05 17.51 8.72
C LYS A 206 21.64 18.03 9.00
N ILE A 207 20.67 17.13 8.94
CA ILE A 207 19.27 17.44 9.20
C ILE A 207 19.08 17.61 10.71
N THR A 208 18.61 18.78 11.12
CA THR A 208 18.33 19.11 12.53
C THR A 208 16.84 19.01 12.85
N GLY A 209 15.97 19.16 11.86
CA GLY A 209 14.57 18.78 12.04
C GLY A 209 13.72 18.76 10.77
N VAL A 210 12.63 17.99 10.84
CA VAL A 210 11.67 17.85 9.74
C VAL A 210 10.23 17.99 10.22
N LYS A 211 9.37 18.55 9.38
CA LYS A 211 7.93 18.48 9.56
C LYS A 211 7.28 18.05 8.26
N PHE A 212 6.55 16.94 8.29
CA PHE A 212 5.79 16.42 7.16
C PHE A 212 4.30 16.44 7.47
N ASP A 213 3.52 17.12 6.64
CA ASP A 213 2.07 17.02 6.60
C ASP A 213 1.72 16.14 5.39
N ILE A 214 1.38 14.89 5.67
CA ILE A 214 1.24 13.77 4.73
C ILE A 214 -0.25 13.53 4.49
N PHE A 215 -0.66 13.59 3.23
CA PHE A 215 -2.02 13.31 2.81
C PHE A 215 -2.01 12.16 1.80
N SER A 216 -2.84 11.15 2.03
CA SER A 216 -3.08 10.07 1.07
C SER A 216 -4.50 10.12 0.52
N ASN A 217 -4.71 9.69 -0.72
CA ASN A 217 -6.05 9.45 -1.24
C ASN A 217 -6.48 8.01 -0.90
N GLY A 218 -7.45 7.86 0.01
CA GLY A 218 -7.97 6.56 0.48
C GLY A 218 -9.07 5.96 -0.41
N GLY A 219 -9.63 6.72 -1.34
CA GLY A 219 -10.88 6.33 -2.03
C GLY A 219 -12.11 6.52 -1.14
N ALA A 220 -13.18 5.79 -1.44
CA ALA A 220 -14.49 6.00 -0.83
C ALA A 220 -14.66 5.38 0.58
N GLY A 221 -13.90 4.31 0.86
CA GLY A 221 -13.92 3.54 2.10
C GLY A 221 -12.52 3.33 2.67
N ALA A 222 -12.44 2.87 3.92
CA ALA A 222 -11.16 2.77 4.61
C ALA A 222 -10.25 1.68 4.06
N ASP A 223 -10.76 0.48 3.74
CA ASP A 223 -9.97 -0.72 3.50
C ASP A 223 -8.77 -0.80 4.50
N LEU A 224 -7.54 -0.91 4.00
CA LEU A 224 -6.30 -0.96 4.79
C LEU A 224 -5.64 0.42 4.96
N SER A 225 -6.30 1.52 4.56
CA SER A 225 -5.72 2.87 4.52
C SER A 225 -5.14 3.33 5.86
N THR A 226 -5.78 2.98 6.98
CA THR A 226 -5.32 3.37 8.33
C THR A 226 -3.99 2.72 8.68
N ALA A 227 -3.85 1.41 8.44
CA ALA A 227 -2.61 0.67 8.64
C ALA A 227 -1.51 1.11 7.67
N ILE A 228 -1.88 1.45 6.43
CA ILE A 228 -0.95 1.99 5.40
C ILE A 228 -0.39 3.34 5.83
N MET A 229 -1.24 4.24 6.36
CA MET A 229 -0.78 5.53 6.88
C MET A 229 0.15 5.36 8.08
N GLU A 230 -0.17 4.46 9.01
CA GLU A 230 0.72 4.13 10.14
C GLU A 230 2.08 3.62 9.66
N ARG A 231 2.11 2.70 8.69
CA ARG A 231 3.36 2.24 8.07
C ARG A 231 4.11 3.37 7.37
N THR A 232 3.41 4.30 6.75
CA THR A 232 4.04 5.49 6.16
C THR A 232 4.76 6.31 7.22
N LEU A 233 4.15 6.53 8.39
CA LEU A 233 4.80 7.27 9.49
C LEU A 233 6.02 6.52 10.05
N PHE A 234 5.98 5.19 10.14
CA PHE A 234 7.11 4.35 10.59
C PHE A 234 8.32 4.34 9.62
N HIS A 235 8.17 4.88 8.42
CA HIS A 235 9.21 4.84 7.38
C HIS A 235 9.48 6.21 6.74
N SER A 236 8.82 7.28 7.23
CA SER A 236 9.00 8.63 6.67
C SER A 236 10.38 9.20 6.99
N GLU A 237 11.09 8.64 7.97
CA GLU A 237 12.50 8.96 8.24
C GLU A 237 13.48 8.10 7.42
N ASN A 238 13.01 7.08 6.71
CA ASN A 238 13.81 6.08 6.01
C ASN A 238 14.99 5.58 6.89
N ALA A 239 16.22 5.76 6.42
CA ALA A 239 17.43 5.29 7.06
C ALA A 239 18.12 6.36 7.92
N TYR A 240 17.45 7.49 8.15
CA TYR A 240 18.07 8.68 8.71
C TYR A 240 17.66 8.93 10.15
N PHE A 241 18.62 9.27 10.99
CA PHE A 241 18.36 9.75 12.33
C PHE A 241 18.00 11.24 12.27
N ILE A 242 16.78 11.57 12.69
CA ILE A 242 16.29 12.96 12.73
C ILE A 242 15.94 13.34 14.17
N PRO A 243 16.69 14.25 14.82
CA PRO A 243 16.52 14.50 16.24
C PRO A 243 15.19 15.20 16.58
N ASN A 244 14.69 16.05 15.67
CA ASN A 244 13.46 16.80 15.87
C ASN A 244 12.51 16.57 14.70
N LEU A 245 11.34 15.97 14.94
CA LEU A 245 10.38 15.73 13.86
C LEU A 245 8.94 15.86 14.29
N ILE A 246 8.10 16.21 13.31
CA ILE A 246 6.65 16.10 13.37
C ILE A 246 6.16 15.47 12.07
N PHE A 247 5.53 14.30 12.15
CA PHE A 247 4.82 13.71 11.02
C PHE A 247 3.32 13.68 11.32
N ASN A 248 2.51 14.28 10.46
CA ASN A 248 1.06 14.26 10.54
C ASN A 248 0.51 13.53 9.31
N GLY A 249 -0.13 12.39 9.49
CA GLY A 249 -0.70 11.57 8.42
C GLY A 249 -2.22 11.65 8.40
N THR A 250 -2.81 12.09 7.29
CA THR A 250 -4.26 12.22 7.10
C THR A 250 -4.69 11.48 5.84
N ILE A 251 -5.76 10.69 5.93
CA ILE A 251 -6.31 9.94 4.80
C ILE A 251 -7.51 10.72 4.27
N CYS A 252 -7.47 11.10 3.02
CA CYS A 252 -8.52 11.84 2.33
C CYS A 252 -9.57 10.86 1.78
N LYS A 253 -10.85 11.10 2.09
CA LYS A 253 -11.97 10.39 1.46
C LYS A 253 -12.25 11.03 0.09
N THR A 254 -12.33 10.21 -0.95
CA THR A 254 -12.63 10.65 -2.33
C THR A 254 -13.57 9.67 -3.02
N ASN A 255 -14.11 10.03 -4.18
CA ASN A 255 -15.05 9.22 -4.96
C ASN A 255 -14.34 8.29 -5.96
N PHE A 256 -13.27 7.63 -5.50
CA PHE A 256 -12.57 6.54 -6.19
C PHE A 256 -12.79 5.20 -5.46
N PRO A 257 -12.57 4.05 -6.13
CA PRO A 257 -12.50 2.76 -5.44
C PRO A 257 -11.57 2.85 -4.21
N PRO A 258 -11.96 2.28 -3.06
CA PRO A 258 -11.11 2.24 -1.86
C PRO A 258 -9.71 1.73 -2.22
N ASN A 259 -8.68 2.53 -2.00
CA ASN A 259 -7.30 2.10 -2.26
C ASN A 259 -6.87 1.10 -1.19
N THR A 260 -5.96 0.19 -1.56
CA THR A 260 -5.65 -1.00 -0.76
C THR A 260 -4.15 -1.24 -0.64
N ALA A 261 -3.77 -2.40 -0.13
CA ALA A 261 -2.40 -2.86 -0.09
C ALA A 261 -1.77 -2.89 -1.49
N PHE A 262 -0.55 -2.37 -1.56
CA PHE A 262 0.42 -2.64 -2.60
C PHE A 262 1.75 -2.93 -1.92
N ARG A 263 2.54 -3.90 -2.41
CA ARG A 263 3.94 -4.17 -1.98
C ARG A 263 4.68 -2.91 -1.50
N GLY A 264 5.08 -2.92 -0.22
CA GLY A 264 5.69 -1.80 0.49
C GLY A 264 4.74 -1.05 1.44
N PHE A 265 3.43 -1.05 1.14
CA PHE A 265 2.35 -0.72 2.08
C PHE A 265 2.50 0.67 2.74
N GLY A 266 2.64 1.72 1.93
CA GLY A 266 2.83 3.11 2.40
C GLY A 266 4.29 3.51 2.64
N GLY A 267 5.15 2.53 2.99
CA GLY A 267 6.58 2.76 3.19
C GLY A 267 7.27 3.45 2.00
N PRO A 268 7.10 2.99 0.74
CA PRO A 268 7.70 3.64 -0.42
C PRO A 268 7.35 5.12 -0.55
N GLN A 269 6.11 5.52 -0.27
CA GLN A 269 5.67 6.91 -0.40
C GLN A 269 6.33 7.82 0.65
N GLY A 270 6.42 7.37 1.90
CA GLY A 270 7.11 8.09 2.96
C GLY A 270 8.62 8.21 2.71
N MET A 271 9.27 7.10 2.33
CA MET A 271 10.71 7.07 2.04
C MET A 271 11.07 7.95 0.83
N ALA A 272 10.26 7.93 -0.23
CA ALA A 272 10.52 8.75 -1.42
C ALA A 272 10.52 10.26 -1.11
N ASN A 273 9.67 10.71 -0.17
CA ASN A 273 9.66 12.11 0.24
C ASN A 273 10.94 12.53 0.96
N ILE A 274 11.45 11.75 1.92
CA ILE A 274 12.70 12.10 2.61
C ILE A 274 13.91 12.01 1.67
N GLU A 275 13.91 11.08 0.71
CA GLU A 275 14.93 11.05 -0.35
C GLU A 275 14.89 12.29 -1.25
N ASN A 276 13.69 12.76 -1.61
CA ASN A 276 13.52 14.01 -2.32
C ASN A 276 14.06 15.20 -1.51
N VAL A 277 13.74 15.25 -0.21
CA VAL A 277 14.27 16.29 0.70
C VAL A 277 15.79 16.29 0.73
N ILE A 278 16.43 15.13 0.83
CA ILE A 278 17.89 15.03 0.83
C ILE A 278 18.49 15.46 -0.51
N GLN A 279 17.84 15.10 -1.62
CA GLN A 279 18.27 15.53 -2.94
C GLN A 279 18.23 17.06 -3.09
N GLU A 280 17.17 17.70 -2.59
CA GLU A 280 17.04 19.17 -2.60
C GLU A 280 18.10 19.85 -1.71
N ILE A 281 18.39 19.28 -0.54
CA ILE A 281 19.49 19.75 0.33
C ILE A 281 20.83 19.67 -0.43
N ALA A 282 21.09 18.55 -1.09
CA ALA A 282 22.31 18.33 -1.85
C ALA A 282 22.47 19.36 -2.99
N ILE A 283 21.38 19.70 -3.69
CA ILE A 283 21.36 20.74 -4.74
C ILE A 283 21.71 22.11 -4.16
N ILE A 284 21.07 22.51 -3.05
CA ILE A 284 21.30 23.80 -2.40
C ILE A 284 22.76 23.94 -1.96
N LEU A 285 23.31 22.88 -1.36
CA LEU A 285 24.68 22.87 -0.85
C LEU A 285 25.72 22.58 -1.95
N LYS A 286 25.28 22.21 -3.16
CA LYS A 286 26.13 21.75 -4.28
C LYS A 286 27.07 20.62 -3.86
N LYS A 287 26.52 19.64 -3.12
CA LYS A 287 27.23 18.45 -2.65
C LYS A 287 26.66 17.19 -3.29
N ASP A 288 27.45 16.12 -3.27
CA ASP A 288 26.94 14.80 -3.60
C ASP A 288 25.86 14.40 -2.57
N ALA A 289 24.67 14.02 -3.07
CA ALA A 289 23.57 13.59 -2.23
C ALA A 289 23.94 12.37 -1.36
N LEU A 290 24.86 11.51 -1.83
CA LEU A 290 25.35 10.39 -1.02
C LEU A 290 26.05 10.85 0.26
N GLU A 291 26.77 11.97 0.23
CA GLU A 291 27.46 12.50 1.42
C GLU A 291 26.44 12.99 2.46
N ILE A 292 25.38 13.66 2.00
CA ILE A 292 24.27 14.08 2.84
C ILE A 292 23.55 12.86 3.44
N ARG A 293 23.32 11.80 2.65
CA ARG A 293 22.72 10.56 3.14
C ARG A 293 23.57 9.94 4.25
N ARG A 294 24.87 9.74 4.01
CA ARG A 294 25.79 9.13 4.99
C ARG A 294 25.88 9.91 6.29
N LEU A 295 25.92 11.24 6.22
CA LEU A 295 25.96 12.12 7.39
C LEU A 295 24.74 11.92 8.32
N ASN A 296 23.58 11.65 7.71
CA ASN A 296 22.30 11.54 8.40
C ASN A 296 21.88 10.11 8.74
N CYS A 297 22.56 9.08 8.23
CA CYS A 297 22.24 7.68 8.53
C CYS A 297 22.23 7.40 10.03
N TYR A 298 21.37 6.45 10.45
CA TYR A 298 21.51 5.82 11.77
C TYR A 298 22.93 5.28 11.96
N SER A 299 23.50 5.46 13.16
CA SER A 299 24.81 4.89 13.50
C SER A 299 24.65 3.63 14.37
N HIS A 300 25.75 2.95 14.69
CA HIS A 300 25.72 1.73 15.50
C HIS A 300 25.47 2.05 16.98
N ASP A 301 26.27 2.96 17.54
CA ASP A 301 26.33 3.20 18.98
C ASP A 301 25.44 4.37 19.42
N GLU A 302 25.46 5.45 18.66
CA GLU A 302 24.70 6.67 18.91
C GLU A 302 23.66 6.90 17.81
N ARG A 303 22.68 7.80 18.02
CA ARG A 303 21.73 8.17 16.95
C ARG A 303 21.09 6.94 16.28
N ASN A 304 20.70 5.94 17.06
CA ASN A 304 20.21 4.63 16.62
C ASN A 304 18.77 4.33 17.08
N VAL A 305 18.08 5.31 17.67
CA VAL A 305 16.69 5.16 18.11
C VAL A 305 15.76 5.83 17.11
N THR A 306 14.79 5.08 16.62
CA THR A 306 13.76 5.54 15.69
C THR A 306 12.76 6.50 16.34
N PRO A 307 11.98 7.26 15.55
CA PRO A 307 10.96 8.18 16.06
C PRO A 307 9.89 7.57 16.97
N TYR A 308 9.74 6.25 16.90
CA TYR A 308 8.77 5.44 17.64
C TYR A 308 9.43 4.59 18.73
N GLY A 309 10.67 4.92 19.12
CA GLY A 309 11.35 4.36 20.29
C GLY A 309 12.03 3.01 20.08
N GLN A 310 11.99 2.45 18.86
CA GLN A 310 12.70 1.22 18.56
C GLN A 310 14.19 1.50 18.31
N ILE A 311 15.07 0.74 18.96
CA ILE A 311 16.52 0.76 18.70
C ILE A 311 16.81 -0.03 17.42
N VAL A 312 17.51 0.59 16.47
CA VAL A 312 18.03 -0.03 15.25
C VAL A 312 19.31 -0.78 15.60
N ARG A 313 19.18 -2.08 15.87
CA ARG A 313 20.29 -2.95 16.27
C ARG A 313 20.82 -3.75 15.08
N ASN A 314 22.11 -4.13 15.13
CA ASN A 314 22.73 -5.07 14.19
C ASN A 314 22.46 -4.73 12.71
N HIS A 315 22.37 -3.45 12.36
CA HIS A 315 22.19 -3.03 10.97
C HIS A 315 23.57 -2.94 10.30
N LEU A 316 23.67 -3.27 9.03
CA LEU A 316 24.94 -3.19 8.27
C LEU A 316 24.89 -2.06 7.24
N LEU A 317 24.10 -1.02 7.50
CA LEU A 317 23.79 -0.03 6.48
C LEU A 317 25.01 0.79 6.06
N PRO A 318 25.85 1.33 6.97
CA PRO A 318 27.09 2.01 6.58
C PRO A 318 28.01 1.12 5.74
N GLU A 319 28.18 -0.15 6.14
CA GLU A 319 29.04 -1.13 5.47
C GLU A 319 28.52 -1.48 4.08
N ILE A 320 27.20 -1.68 3.93
CA ILE A 320 26.56 -1.92 2.63
C ILE A 320 26.76 -0.72 1.70
N ILE A 321 26.64 0.51 2.22
CA ILE A 321 26.89 1.73 1.43
C ILE A 321 28.35 1.76 0.98
N ASP A 322 29.30 1.53 1.88
CA ASP A 322 30.74 1.53 1.55
C ASP A 322 31.08 0.50 0.47
N GLN A 323 30.63 -0.73 0.68
CA GLN A 323 30.85 -1.81 -0.27
C GLN A 323 30.23 -1.49 -1.64
N LEU A 324 29.03 -0.91 -1.69
CA LEU A 324 28.39 -0.53 -2.96
C LEU A 324 29.10 0.64 -3.64
N VAL A 325 29.61 1.62 -2.89
CA VAL A 325 30.40 2.72 -3.45
C VAL A 325 31.65 2.20 -4.15
N GLU A 326 32.35 1.27 -3.52
CA GLU A 326 33.56 0.65 -4.05
C GLU A 326 33.23 -0.27 -5.24
N THR A 327 32.40 -1.29 -5.02
CA THR A 327 32.14 -2.35 -6.02
C THR A 327 31.39 -1.87 -7.26
N SER A 328 30.60 -0.79 -7.15
CA SER A 328 29.93 -0.19 -8.31
C SER A 328 30.77 0.87 -9.03
N GLY A 329 31.97 1.20 -8.52
CA GLY A 329 32.81 2.28 -9.03
C GLY A 329 32.11 3.65 -8.94
N TYR A 330 31.30 3.88 -7.90
CA TYR A 330 30.34 4.99 -7.85
C TYR A 330 30.99 6.36 -8.10
N ARG A 331 32.11 6.65 -7.41
CA ARG A 331 32.81 7.94 -7.51
C ARG A 331 33.41 8.17 -8.91
N GLN A 332 34.00 7.14 -9.50
CA GLN A 332 34.55 7.21 -10.85
C GLN A 332 33.43 7.43 -11.88
N ARG A 333 32.33 6.70 -11.77
CA ARG A 333 31.16 6.85 -12.66
C ARG A 333 30.45 8.20 -12.50
N LEU A 334 30.53 8.83 -11.32
CA LEU A 334 29.99 10.16 -11.11
C LEU A 334 30.76 11.19 -11.94
N ILE A 335 32.10 11.12 -11.96
CA ILE A 335 32.96 11.96 -12.81
C ILE A 335 32.61 11.73 -14.29
N GLU A 336 32.50 10.47 -14.73
CA GLU A 336 32.14 10.13 -16.11
C GLU A 336 30.76 10.67 -16.52
N VAL A 337 29.79 10.68 -15.60
CA VAL A 337 28.46 11.26 -15.83
C VAL A 337 28.55 12.78 -15.97
N GLU A 338 29.33 13.45 -15.13
CA GLU A 338 29.53 14.90 -15.21
C GLU A 338 30.24 15.30 -16.51
N ASP A 339 31.30 14.60 -16.89
CA ASP A 339 32.02 14.85 -18.15
C ASP A 339 31.13 14.63 -19.37
N PHE A 340 30.33 13.56 -19.37
CA PHE A 340 29.34 13.32 -20.43
C PHE A 340 28.32 14.46 -20.50
N ASN A 341 27.77 14.89 -19.36
CA ASN A 341 26.75 15.94 -19.31
C ASN A 341 27.30 17.32 -19.74
N ARG A 342 28.59 17.60 -19.53
CA ARG A 342 29.24 18.85 -20.01
C ARG A 342 29.40 18.89 -21.53
N GLN A 343 29.54 17.73 -22.17
CA GLN A 343 29.79 17.62 -23.61
C GLN A 343 28.53 17.33 -24.43
N SER A 344 27.50 16.74 -23.80
CA SER A 344 26.28 16.33 -24.46
C SER A 344 25.27 17.48 -24.58
N GLU A 345 24.85 17.79 -25.81
CA GLU A 345 23.82 18.81 -26.07
C GLU A 345 22.39 18.25 -26.06
N THR A 346 22.22 16.93 -26.10
CA THR A 346 20.91 16.27 -26.34
C THR A 346 20.46 15.34 -25.23
N HIS A 347 21.38 14.81 -24.43
CA HIS A 347 21.10 13.80 -23.41
C HIS A 347 21.77 14.14 -22.09
N LEU A 348 21.14 13.78 -20.99
CA LEU A 348 21.72 13.82 -19.66
C LEU A 348 21.76 12.41 -19.06
N ARG A 349 22.78 12.16 -18.24
CA ARG A 349 22.91 10.98 -17.39
C ARG A 349 22.79 11.39 -15.93
N GLY A 350 22.28 10.47 -15.12
CA GLY A 350 22.19 10.62 -13.67
C GLY A 350 22.60 9.33 -12.98
N LEU A 351 23.16 9.46 -11.79
CA LEU A 351 23.59 8.35 -10.95
C LEU A 351 23.21 8.62 -9.51
N ALA A 352 22.60 7.65 -8.83
CA ALA A 352 22.20 7.76 -7.44
C ALA A 352 22.44 6.45 -6.69
N LEU A 353 22.81 6.56 -5.42
CA LEU A 353 22.87 5.47 -4.44
C LEU A 353 22.03 5.89 -3.24
N THR A 354 21.03 5.08 -2.90
CA THR A 354 20.03 5.41 -1.87
C THR A 354 19.90 4.27 -0.85
N PRO A 355 20.01 4.52 0.46
CA PRO A 355 19.80 3.52 1.48
C PRO A 355 18.31 3.24 1.71
N MET A 356 18.01 2.11 2.34
CA MET A 356 16.66 1.78 2.76
C MET A 356 16.68 1.10 4.13
N LYS A 357 15.83 1.55 5.05
CA LYS A 357 15.41 0.78 6.24
C LYS A 357 13.95 0.40 6.10
N PHE A 358 13.63 -0.89 6.18
CA PHE A 358 12.25 -1.37 6.13
C PHE A 358 11.92 -2.28 7.31
N GLY A 359 10.90 -1.92 8.08
CA GLY A 359 10.44 -2.67 9.26
C GLY A 359 9.62 -3.90 8.86
N ILE A 360 10.04 -5.07 9.36
CA ILE A 360 9.38 -6.37 9.13
C ILE A 360 8.50 -6.71 10.33
N SER A 361 7.23 -7.03 10.03
CA SER A 361 6.12 -7.45 10.90
C SER A 361 4.85 -6.71 10.49
N PHE A 362 3.69 -7.31 10.76
CA PHE A 362 2.43 -6.57 10.75
C PHE A 362 2.44 -5.51 11.85
N THR A 363 1.98 -4.30 11.53
CA THR A 363 1.78 -3.22 12.52
C THR A 363 0.77 -3.63 13.58
N THR A 364 -0.24 -4.40 13.18
CA THR A 364 -1.20 -5.06 14.06
C THR A 364 -0.60 -6.33 14.66
N LYS A 365 -0.26 -6.31 15.95
CA LYS A 365 0.54 -7.35 16.61
C LYS A 365 -0.02 -8.77 16.45
N PHE A 366 -1.32 -8.97 16.62
CA PHE A 366 -1.91 -10.31 16.58
C PHE A 366 -1.83 -10.98 15.20
N LEU A 367 -1.61 -10.23 14.11
CA LEU A 367 -1.43 -10.82 12.77
C LEU A 367 -0.05 -11.49 12.61
N ASN A 368 0.89 -11.27 13.53
CA ASN A 368 2.20 -11.91 13.52
C ASN A 368 2.13 -13.33 14.09
N GLN A 369 1.35 -14.19 13.45
CA GLN A 369 1.16 -15.59 13.78
C GLN A 369 1.07 -16.43 12.50
N GLY A 370 1.28 -17.74 12.62
CA GLY A 370 1.18 -18.68 11.51
C GLY A 370 0.92 -20.09 12.01
N ASN A 371 0.34 -20.93 11.15
CA ASN A 371 -0.02 -22.30 11.45
C ASN A 371 0.43 -23.25 10.33
N ALA A 372 0.57 -24.53 10.67
CA ALA A 372 0.80 -25.61 9.72
C ALA A 372 0.09 -26.90 10.19
N LEU A 373 -0.36 -27.71 9.24
CA LEU A 373 -0.89 -29.06 9.44
C LEU A 373 -0.03 -30.04 8.64
N VAL A 374 0.43 -31.11 9.28
CA VAL A 374 1.28 -32.13 8.66
C VAL A 374 0.62 -33.50 8.80
N ASN A 375 0.36 -34.15 7.66
CA ASN A 375 -0.16 -35.51 7.58
C ASN A 375 0.96 -36.44 7.10
N ILE A 376 1.20 -37.55 7.82
CA ILE A 376 2.10 -38.63 7.40
C ILE A 376 1.24 -39.83 7.03
N TYR A 377 1.31 -40.25 5.77
CA TYR A 377 0.55 -41.38 5.26
C TYR A 377 1.26 -42.71 5.55
N LYS A 378 0.51 -43.82 5.42
CA LYS A 378 1.02 -45.17 5.70
C LYS A 378 2.15 -45.61 4.77
N ASP A 379 2.26 -45.01 3.59
CA ASP A 379 3.35 -45.23 2.63
C ASP A 379 4.59 -44.36 2.92
N GLY A 380 4.56 -43.57 3.99
CA GLY A 380 5.63 -42.65 4.38
C GLY A 380 5.61 -41.30 3.66
N THR A 381 4.66 -41.06 2.75
CA THR A 381 4.52 -39.75 2.11
C THR A 381 3.98 -38.71 3.09
N VAL A 382 4.38 -37.45 2.89
CA VAL A 382 4.04 -36.33 3.77
C VAL A 382 3.24 -35.29 2.98
N GLN A 383 2.10 -34.87 3.53
CA GLN A 383 1.35 -33.72 3.05
C GLN A 383 1.41 -32.60 4.09
N VAL A 384 1.74 -31.40 3.64
CA VAL A 384 1.80 -30.20 4.48
C VAL A 384 0.82 -29.16 3.95
N SER A 385 0.10 -28.52 4.86
CA SER A 385 -0.70 -27.32 4.61
C SER A 385 -0.26 -26.22 5.57
N THR A 386 -0.25 -24.97 5.12
CA THR A 386 0.02 -23.79 5.97
C THR A 386 -1.04 -22.73 5.72
N GLY A 387 -1.10 -21.71 6.58
CA GLY A 387 -1.91 -20.51 6.33
C GLY A 387 -1.35 -19.60 5.23
N GLY A 388 -0.15 -19.86 4.71
CA GLY A 388 0.46 -19.08 3.65
C GLY A 388 -0.10 -19.45 2.27
N THR A 389 -0.24 -18.46 1.40
CA THR A 389 -0.72 -18.64 0.02
C THR A 389 0.38 -18.36 -1.01
N GLU A 390 0.56 -19.26 -1.97
CA GLU A 390 1.51 -19.13 -3.08
C GLU A 390 1.07 -18.08 -4.10
N MET A 391 1.96 -17.15 -4.48
CA MET A 391 1.66 -16.05 -5.42
C MET A 391 2.77 -15.77 -6.45
N GLY A 392 3.68 -16.73 -6.64
CA GLY A 392 4.90 -16.60 -7.44
C GLY A 392 6.10 -16.23 -6.58
#